data_AF-F0B9R0-F1
#
_entry.id   AF-F0B9R0-F1
#
_cell.length_a   1.000
_cell.length_b   1.000
_cell.length_c   1.000
_cell.angle_alpha   90.00
_cell.angle_beta   90.00
_cell.angle_gamma   90.00
#
_symmetry.space_group_name_H-M   'P 1'
#
loop_
_entity.id
_entity.type
_entity.pdbx_description
1 polymer ?
#
loop_
_entity_poly.entity_id
_entity_poly.type
_entity_poly.pdbx_seq_one_letter_code
_entity_poly.pdbx_strand_id
1 'polypeptide(L)'
;MTPKTLWKSIQDQAFKGRDPNWIATNITPLQPWIEDDSFILFAPNVFVSEVIASVAPEIRAALPVGIRDFVITIGEPPKPGETPRHAAESNTSTVPSKHVAAVPPTSPRKKQISQQAQVEGMLSNIWPRDMRAMPADFLRSSLFTINRYGLQAKRPMRSQTLLFSMSNFEIRVTGAETNVFDAEVHAQILHYARNQPFGTTIWFSLRELCTDLDLSTSGESIQRVRESLHRLHDTRIVISRKGADEKTAISGNLIASFSYKETKDAERWRVEIGTHMLELLGPGVQTRYLLEMDRALKSSLARYLLRFYSSHTKHVYPIKVETMRSFTGTNMSLREFRRALKNALNELLAVNAISSWEIEDDKIKVEKEPYKQLT
;
A
#
# COMPACT_ATOMS: atom_id res chain seq x y z
N MET A 1 34.98 24.66 -11.91
CA MET A 1 33.71 24.47 -12.67
C MET A 1 32.56 24.71 -11.71
N THR A 2 31.55 25.53 -12.04
CA THR A 2 30.41 25.74 -11.12
C THR A 2 29.45 24.56 -11.20
N PRO A 3 28.67 24.24 -10.13
CA PRO A 3 27.68 23.17 -10.17
C PRO A 3 26.71 23.29 -11.35
N LYS A 4 26.30 24.53 -11.69
CA LYS A 4 25.41 24.80 -12.84
C LYS A 4 26.08 24.51 -14.19
N THR A 5 27.35 24.87 -14.38
CA THR A 5 28.07 24.57 -15.63
C THR A 5 28.34 23.08 -15.79
N LEU A 6 28.65 22.36 -14.71
CA LEU A 6 28.80 20.91 -14.73
C LEU A 6 27.48 20.22 -15.07
N TRP A 7 26.40 20.66 -14.43
CA TRP A 7 25.09 20.09 -14.67
C TRP A 7 24.63 20.23 -16.12
N LYS A 8 24.85 21.41 -16.72
CA LYS A 8 24.54 21.62 -18.14
C LYS A 8 25.34 20.68 -19.05
N SER A 9 26.64 20.51 -18.79
CA SER A 9 27.48 19.57 -19.55
C SER A 9 26.98 18.12 -19.46
N ILE A 10 26.56 17.70 -18.27
CA ILE A 10 26.00 16.36 -18.04
C ILE A 10 24.67 16.20 -18.80
N GLN A 11 23.79 17.21 -18.78
CA GLN A 11 22.53 17.18 -19.51
C GLN A 11 22.75 17.02 -21.02
N ASP A 12 23.68 17.80 -21.58
CA ASP A 12 23.99 17.79 -23.01
C ASP A 12 24.58 16.44 -23.48
N GLN A 13 25.27 15.72 -22.58
CA GLN A 13 25.86 14.41 -22.87
C GLN A 13 24.88 13.25 -22.59
N ALA A 14 24.25 13.22 -21.42
CA ALA A 14 23.41 12.10 -20.96
C ALA A 14 22.03 12.07 -21.64
N PHE A 15 21.49 13.22 -22.04
CA PHE A 15 20.12 13.32 -22.55
C PHE A 15 20.04 13.79 -24.01
N LYS A 16 21.14 13.66 -24.76
CA LYS A 16 21.20 14.00 -26.17
C LYS A 16 20.16 13.21 -26.97
N GLY A 17 19.23 13.89 -27.64
CA GLY A 17 18.19 13.27 -28.46
C GLY A 17 16.93 12.83 -27.69
N ARG A 18 16.85 13.10 -26.38
CA ARG A 18 15.64 12.85 -25.59
C ARG A 18 14.60 13.96 -25.82
N ASP A 19 13.32 13.61 -25.65
CA ASP A 19 12.21 14.56 -25.84
C ASP A 19 12.42 15.85 -25.00
N PRO A 20 12.48 17.04 -25.63
CA PRO A 20 12.65 18.31 -24.93
C PRO A 20 11.58 18.58 -23.86
N ASN A 21 10.34 18.14 -24.07
CA ASN A 21 9.27 18.31 -23.07
C ASN A 21 9.52 17.46 -21.83
N TRP A 22 10.08 16.27 -22.01
CA TRP A 22 10.47 15.39 -20.92
C TRP A 22 11.63 15.99 -20.11
N ILE A 23 12.65 16.54 -20.78
CA ILE A 23 13.79 17.21 -20.11
C ILE A 23 13.30 18.43 -19.32
N ALA A 24 12.47 19.28 -19.93
CA ALA A 24 11.92 20.47 -19.28
C ALA A 24 11.11 20.12 -18.01
N THR A 25 10.40 18.99 -18.03
CA THR A 25 9.54 18.57 -16.91
C THR A 25 10.31 17.87 -15.80
N ASN A 26 11.29 17.03 -16.13
CA ASN A 26 11.89 16.11 -15.16
C ASN A 26 13.33 16.47 -14.76
N ILE A 27 14.04 17.22 -15.59
CA ILE A 27 15.48 17.48 -15.44
C ILE A 27 15.75 18.95 -15.10
N THR A 28 15.08 19.89 -15.77
CA THR A 28 15.24 21.34 -15.52
C THR A 28 14.95 21.79 -14.08
N PRO A 29 13.98 21.20 -13.34
CA PRO A 29 13.71 21.62 -11.96
C PRO A 29 14.83 21.31 -10.96
N LEU A 30 15.86 20.55 -11.34
CA LEU A 30 16.92 20.11 -10.44
C LEU A 30 17.95 21.20 -10.17
N GLN A 31 18.32 21.32 -8.89
CA GLN A 31 19.37 22.23 -8.45
C GLN A 31 20.65 21.45 -8.18
N PRO A 32 21.74 21.71 -8.93
CA PRO A 32 23.01 21.04 -8.73
C PRO A 32 23.82 21.68 -7.60
N TRP A 33 24.53 20.84 -6.87
CA TRP A 33 25.49 21.21 -5.83
C TRP A 33 26.72 20.32 -5.93
N ILE A 34 27.86 20.85 -5.47
CA ILE A 34 29.11 20.09 -5.35
C ILE A 34 29.60 20.29 -3.92
N GLU A 35 29.86 19.18 -3.24
CA GLU A 35 30.51 19.15 -1.93
C GLU A 35 31.63 18.11 -2.01
N ASP A 36 32.86 18.55 -1.80
CA ASP A 36 34.08 17.76 -2.02
C ASP A 36 34.09 17.09 -3.41
N ASP A 37 34.22 15.75 -3.45
CA ASP A 37 34.19 14.93 -4.66
C ASP A 37 32.78 14.39 -5.00
N SER A 38 31.73 14.92 -4.34
CA SER A 38 30.34 14.51 -4.52
C SER A 38 29.54 15.51 -5.36
N PHE A 39 28.86 15.00 -6.39
CA PHE A 39 27.86 15.76 -7.13
C PHE A 39 26.46 15.45 -6.60
N ILE A 40 25.79 16.48 -6.08
CA ILE A 40 24.47 16.34 -5.43
C ILE A 40 23.42 17.04 -6.28
N LEU A 41 22.35 16.32 -6.63
CA LEU A 41 21.18 16.91 -7.27
C LEU A 41 20.02 17.03 -6.27
N PHE A 42 19.60 18.26 -6.02
CA PHE A 42 18.47 18.61 -5.18
C PHE A 42 17.19 18.62 -6.01
N ALA A 43 16.35 17.61 -5.78
CA ALA A 43 15.03 17.50 -6.36
C ALA A 43 14.01 18.29 -5.52
N PRO A 44 13.09 19.06 -6.14
CA PRO A 44 12.09 19.83 -5.42
C PRO A 44 11.04 18.96 -4.72
N ASN A 45 10.92 17.69 -5.12
CA ASN A 45 10.01 16.72 -4.50
C ASN A 45 10.44 15.27 -4.83
N VAL A 46 9.80 14.31 -4.16
CA VAL A 46 10.07 12.87 -4.29
C VAL A 46 9.86 12.37 -5.73
N PHE A 47 8.88 12.89 -6.47
CA PHE A 47 8.56 12.40 -7.83
C PHE A 47 9.67 12.71 -8.82
N VAL A 48 10.20 13.93 -8.75
CA VAL A 48 11.36 14.31 -9.55
C VAL A 48 12.56 13.42 -9.18
N SER A 49 12.79 13.14 -7.89
CA SER A 49 13.83 12.21 -7.42
C SER A 49 13.68 10.79 -7.97
N GLU A 50 12.47 10.23 -7.99
CA GLU A 50 12.21 8.87 -8.50
C GLU A 50 12.42 8.76 -10.02
N VAL A 51 12.02 9.79 -10.78
CA VAL A 51 12.30 9.84 -12.23
C VAL A 51 13.80 9.93 -12.47
N ILE A 52 14.54 10.68 -11.66
CA ILE A 52 16.00 10.79 -11.78
C ILE A 52 16.69 9.50 -11.41
N ALA A 53 16.19 8.78 -10.39
CA ALA A 53 16.73 7.47 -10.03
C ALA A 53 16.69 6.49 -11.21
N SER A 54 15.66 6.58 -12.07
CA SER A 54 15.56 5.76 -13.29
C SER A 54 16.62 6.11 -14.36
N VAL A 55 17.13 7.35 -14.34
CA VAL A 55 18.14 7.84 -15.29
C VAL A 55 19.50 8.09 -14.63
N ALA A 56 19.64 7.70 -13.36
CA ALA A 56 20.88 7.79 -12.61
C ALA A 56 22.07 7.06 -13.29
N PRO A 57 21.88 5.91 -13.98
CA PRO A 57 22.96 5.31 -14.76
C PRO A 57 23.48 6.21 -15.89
N GLU A 58 22.58 6.91 -16.60
CA GLU A 58 22.92 7.84 -17.69
C GLU A 58 23.71 9.04 -17.14
N ILE A 59 23.29 9.56 -15.99
CA ILE A 59 23.99 10.65 -15.29
C ILE A 59 25.38 10.20 -14.84
N ARG A 60 25.49 9.02 -14.18
CA ARG A 60 26.77 8.47 -13.71
C ARG A 60 27.76 8.27 -14.84
N ALA A 61 27.30 7.83 -16.01
CA ALA A 61 28.15 7.65 -17.19
C ALA A 61 28.69 8.97 -17.77
N ALA A 62 28.02 10.10 -17.49
CA ALA A 62 28.42 11.42 -17.93
C ALA A 62 29.19 12.23 -16.87
N LEU A 63 29.47 11.67 -15.69
CA LEU A 63 30.25 12.34 -14.65
C LEU A 63 31.74 12.41 -15.04
N PRO A 64 32.41 13.54 -14.79
CA PRO A 64 33.85 13.66 -15.03
C PRO A 64 34.64 12.85 -14.01
N VAL A 65 35.86 12.44 -14.36
CA VAL A 65 36.77 11.59 -13.56
C VAL A 65 37.04 12.13 -12.14
N GLY A 66 36.83 13.42 -11.90
CA GLY A 66 37.00 14.06 -10.60
C GLY A 66 35.82 13.96 -9.63
N ILE A 67 34.64 13.49 -10.06
CA ILE A 67 33.49 13.27 -9.18
C ILE A 67 33.38 11.77 -8.87
N ARG A 68 33.56 11.42 -7.60
CA ARG A 68 33.56 10.02 -7.14
C ARG A 68 32.18 9.55 -6.73
N ASP A 69 31.36 10.49 -6.23
CA ASP A 69 30.05 10.18 -5.67
C ASP A 69 28.95 11.00 -6.34
N PHE A 70 27.80 10.36 -6.49
CA PHE A 70 26.59 10.97 -7.02
C PHE A 70 25.41 10.66 -6.12
N VAL A 71 24.81 11.73 -5.61
CA VAL A 71 23.71 11.68 -4.63
C VAL A 71 22.53 12.49 -5.16
N ILE A 72 21.33 11.95 -4.97
CA ILE A 72 20.08 12.66 -5.23
C ILE A 72 19.41 12.87 -3.88
N THR A 73 19.06 14.11 -3.58
CA THR A 73 18.42 14.48 -2.32
C THR A 73 17.17 15.31 -2.60
N ILE A 74 16.24 15.36 -1.64
CA ILE A 74 15.02 16.15 -1.74
C ILE A 74 15.18 17.40 -0.89
N GLY A 75 14.81 18.55 -1.45
CA GLY A 75 14.85 19.83 -0.76
C GLY A 75 15.57 20.89 -1.59
N GLU A 76 15.94 21.98 -0.94
CA GLU A 76 16.71 23.06 -1.54
C GLU A 76 18.20 22.89 -1.22
N PRO A 77 19.11 23.26 -2.14
CA PRO A 77 20.54 23.28 -1.84
C PRO A 77 20.82 24.27 -0.69
N PRO A 78 21.83 23.99 0.15
CA PRO A 78 22.23 24.92 1.20
C PRO A 78 22.62 26.29 0.62
N LYS A 79 22.41 27.35 1.41
CA LYS A 79 22.86 28.68 1.01
C LYS A 79 24.40 28.69 0.93
N PRO A 80 25.00 29.39 -0.04
CA PRO A 80 26.46 29.46 -0.16
C PRO A 80 27.11 29.92 1.15
N GLY A 81 27.84 29.02 1.82
CA GLY A 81 28.49 29.27 3.11
C GLY A 81 27.95 28.47 4.32
N GLU A 82 26.88 27.69 4.17
CA GLU A 82 26.38 26.78 5.22
C GLU A 82 26.76 25.32 4.92
N THR A 83 27.44 24.65 5.85
CA THR A 83 27.69 23.18 5.79
C THR A 83 26.43 22.41 6.20
N PRO A 84 26.12 21.25 5.59
CA PRO A 84 24.94 20.46 5.93
C PRO A 84 24.99 19.98 7.39
N ARG A 85 23.99 20.33 8.20
CA ARG A 85 23.82 19.74 9.54
C ARG A 85 23.25 18.34 9.40
N HIS A 86 23.99 17.33 9.85
CA HIS A 86 23.42 16.05 10.28
C HIS A 86 22.42 16.34 11.42
N ALA A 87 21.13 16.15 11.15
CA ALA A 87 20.08 16.44 12.12
C ALA A 87 20.05 15.35 13.22
N ALA A 88 20.77 15.60 14.31
CA ALA A 88 20.55 14.99 15.61
C ALA A 88 19.43 15.74 16.37
N GLU A 89 18.71 14.95 17.15
CA GLU A 89 17.62 15.19 18.11
C GLU A 89 17.37 16.63 18.63
N SER A 90 16.10 17.00 18.69
CA SER A 90 15.58 17.85 19.77
C SER A 90 14.15 17.47 20.15
N ASN A 91 14.00 17.01 21.40
CA ASN A 91 12.76 16.73 22.09
C ASN A 91 11.90 18.00 22.28
N THR A 92 10.58 17.88 22.08
CA THR A 92 9.58 18.48 22.97
C THR A 92 8.30 17.64 22.97
N SER A 93 7.74 17.45 24.17
CA SER A 93 6.54 16.67 24.49
C SER A 93 5.27 17.35 23.98
N THR A 94 4.30 16.57 23.45
CA THR A 94 2.84 16.69 23.74
C THR A 94 1.99 15.64 22.97
N VAL A 95 1.13 14.91 23.70
CA VAL A 95 -0.11 14.18 23.31
C VAL A 95 -0.01 13.06 22.22
N PRO A 96 -0.57 11.84 22.45
CA PRO A 96 -0.46 10.74 21.49
C PRO A 96 -1.31 11.01 20.23
N SER A 97 -0.64 11.28 19.11
CA SER A 97 -1.27 11.42 17.79
C SER A 97 -1.64 10.04 17.20
N LYS A 98 -2.87 9.91 16.68
CA LYS A 98 -3.42 8.70 16.02
C LYS A 98 -2.90 8.47 14.59
N HIS A 99 -1.81 9.13 14.20
CA HIS A 99 -1.31 9.14 12.84
C HIS A 99 0.19 8.85 12.83
N VAL A 100 0.61 7.95 11.94
CA VAL A 100 2.03 7.65 11.68
C VAL A 100 2.41 8.37 10.40
N ALA A 101 3.50 9.12 10.42
CA ALA A 101 3.98 9.87 9.27
C ALA A 101 4.13 8.96 8.05
N ALA A 102 3.36 9.23 7.02
CA ALA A 102 3.51 8.70 5.67
C ALA A 102 4.32 9.68 4.83
N VAL A 103 5.14 9.16 3.92
CA VAL A 103 5.65 9.93 2.78
C VAL A 103 4.45 10.43 1.96
N PRO A 104 4.41 11.72 1.54
CA PRO A 104 3.25 12.28 0.85
C PRO A 104 2.96 11.53 -0.47
N PRO A 105 1.68 11.32 -0.82
CA PRO A 105 1.31 10.70 -2.09
C PRO A 105 1.64 11.64 -3.26
N THR A 106 2.00 11.02 -4.38
CA THR A 106 2.03 11.60 -5.71
C THR A 106 0.70 12.23 -6.03
N SER A 107 0.67 13.55 -6.17
CA SER A 107 -0.42 14.24 -6.85
C SER A 107 -0.48 13.75 -8.30
N PRO A 108 -1.58 13.14 -8.76
CA PRO A 108 -1.82 13.00 -10.19
C PRO A 108 -2.19 14.39 -10.71
N ARG A 109 -1.35 14.92 -11.59
CA ARG A 109 -1.60 16.16 -12.32
C ARG A 109 -2.82 15.93 -13.23
N LYS A 110 -3.99 16.48 -12.85
CA LYS A 110 -5.12 16.65 -13.78
C LYS A 110 -4.66 17.56 -14.93
N LYS A 111 -4.40 16.99 -16.10
CA LYS A 111 -4.67 17.62 -17.41
C LYS A 111 -4.99 16.50 -18.42
N GLN A 112 -6.20 16.60 -19.01
CA GLN A 112 -6.82 15.72 -20.01
C GLN A 112 -7.25 14.31 -19.56
N ILE A 113 -8.22 14.24 -18.65
CA ILE A 113 -9.14 13.08 -18.56
C ILE A 113 -10.55 13.62 -18.78
N SER A 114 -10.81 14.08 -19.99
CA SER A 114 -12.15 14.39 -20.46
C SER A 114 -12.19 14.02 -21.93
N GLN A 115 -13.04 13.03 -22.27
CA GLN A 115 -13.37 12.48 -23.60
C GLN A 115 -12.65 11.20 -24.08
N GLN A 116 -11.55 10.72 -23.49
CA GLN A 116 -10.97 9.41 -23.85
C GLN A 116 -11.25 8.27 -22.84
N ALA A 117 -11.72 8.58 -21.64
CA ALA A 117 -12.03 7.58 -20.59
C ALA A 117 -13.36 6.81 -20.80
N GLN A 118 -14.01 6.97 -21.96
CA GLN A 118 -15.25 6.26 -22.31
C GLN A 118 -15.02 5.01 -23.19
N VAL A 119 -13.78 4.64 -23.45
CA VAL A 119 -13.46 3.40 -24.16
C VAL A 119 -12.48 2.60 -23.29
N GLU A 120 -12.92 1.39 -22.91
CA GLU A 120 -12.24 0.39 -22.06
C GLU A 120 -12.32 0.57 -20.55
N GLY A 121 -13.53 0.40 -20.01
CA GLY A 121 -13.77 0.03 -18.62
C GLY A 121 -13.30 -1.40 -18.26
N MET A 122 -12.18 -1.89 -18.80
CA MET A 122 -11.64 -3.22 -18.50
C MET A 122 -10.53 -3.17 -17.46
N LEU A 123 -10.65 -4.06 -16.48
CA LEU A 123 -9.55 -4.61 -15.71
C LEU A 123 -8.67 -5.52 -16.60
N SER A 124 -8.03 -5.01 -17.66
CA SER A 124 -7.14 -5.87 -18.45
C SER A 124 -5.83 -6.13 -17.67
N ASN A 125 -5.68 -7.36 -17.16
CA ASN A 125 -4.45 -7.92 -16.58
C ASN A 125 -3.83 -7.19 -15.36
N ILE A 126 -4.62 -6.77 -14.35
CA ILE A 126 -3.97 -6.09 -13.21
C ILE A 126 -3.22 -7.00 -12.22
N TRP A 127 -3.43 -8.31 -12.13
CA TRP A 127 -2.50 -9.19 -11.39
C TRP A 127 -2.59 -10.67 -11.80
N PRO A 128 -1.48 -11.43 -11.68
CA PRO A 128 -1.41 -12.88 -11.96
C PRO A 128 -2.35 -13.75 -11.11
N ARG A 129 -2.59 -15.00 -11.57
CA ARG A 129 -3.51 -15.97 -10.93
C ARG A 129 -3.09 -16.37 -9.51
N ASP A 130 -1.79 -16.49 -9.32
CA ASP A 130 -1.08 -16.81 -8.08
C ASP A 130 -1.02 -15.64 -7.09
N MET A 131 -1.51 -14.46 -7.48
CA MET A 131 -1.55 -13.28 -6.63
C MET A 131 -2.97 -12.89 -6.20
N ARG A 132 -3.03 -12.15 -5.10
CA ARG A 132 -4.21 -11.39 -4.69
C ARG A 132 -3.83 -9.91 -4.61
N ALA A 133 -4.83 -9.05 -4.79
CA ALA A 133 -4.64 -7.61 -4.67
C ALA A 133 -5.72 -6.96 -3.81
N MET A 134 -5.33 -5.88 -3.13
CA MET A 134 -6.20 -5.05 -2.31
C MET A 134 -5.75 -3.59 -2.36
N PRO A 135 -6.63 -2.61 -2.07
CA PRO A 135 -6.24 -1.22 -1.88
C PRO A 135 -5.18 -1.08 -0.78
N ALA A 136 -4.13 -0.30 -1.05
CA ALA A 136 -3.08 -0.05 -0.06
C ALA A 136 -3.62 0.60 1.22
N ASP A 137 -4.62 1.47 1.12
CA ASP A 137 -5.29 2.12 2.26
C ASP A 137 -5.90 1.10 3.23
N PHE A 138 -6.42 -0.02 2.72
CA PHE A 138 -7.01 -1.08 3.56
C PHE A 138 -5.93 -1.81 4.35
N LEU A 139 -4.79 -2.06 3.71
CA LEU A 139 -3.69 -2.82 4.29
C LEU A 139 -2.85 -1.97 5.26
N ARG A 140 -2.90 -0.64 5.12
CA ARG A 140 -2.20 0.33 5.96
C ARG A 140 -3.14 1.00 6.98
N SER A 141 -4.16 0.27 7.41
CA SER A 141 -5.12 0.72 8.42
C SER A 141 -5.63 -0.44 9.27
N SER A 142 -6.39 -0.09 10.31
CA SER A 142 -7.10 -1.03 11.20
C SER A 142 -8.47 -1.43 10.68
N LEU A 143 -8.69 -1.35 9.36
CA LEU A 143 -9.92 -1.79 8.72
C LEU A 143 -10.19 -3.26 9.00
N PHE A 144 -9.22 -4.13 8.71
CA PHE A 144 -9.31 -5.56 8.97
C PHE A 144 -8.47 -5.94 10.18
N THR A 145 -9.11 -6.15 11.33
CA THR A 145 -8.41 -6.45 12.57
C THR A 145 -7.87 -7.88 12.62
N ILE A 146 -6.88 -8.15 13.48
CA ILE A 146 -6.41 -9.51 13.74
C ILE A 146 -7.29 -10.27 14.76
N ASN A 147 -8.39 -9.65 15.24
CA ASN A 147 -9.28 -10.24 16.22
C ASN A 147 -10.02 -11.44 15.61
N ARG A 148 -10.13 -12.51 16.40
CA ARG A 148 -10.86 -13.72 16.01
C ARG A 148 -12.20 -13.74 16.73
N TYR A 149 -13.24 -14.01 15.95
CA TYR A 149 -14.61 -14.13 16.41
C TYR A 149 -15.12 -15.49 15.97
N GLY A 150 -15.72 -16.26 16.90
CA GLY A 150 -16.48 -17.46 16.53
C GLY A 150 -17.76 -17.10 15.77
N LEU A 151 -18.40 -18.08 15.14
CA LEU A 151 -19.63 -17.88 14.35
C LEU A 151 -20.73 -17.13 15.12
N GLN A 152 -20.92 -17.47 16.40
CA GLN A 152 -21.96 -16.88 17.24
C GLN A 152 -21.51 -15.65 18.04
N ALA A 153 -20.25 -15.22 17.89
CA ALA A 153 -19.71 -14.13 18.68
C ALA A 153 -20.19 -12.76 18.14
N LYS A 154 -20.76 -11.94 19.03
CA LYS A 154 -21.08 -10.55 18.70
C LYS A 154 -19.80 -9.77 18.42
N ARG A 155 -19.76 -9.08 17.29
CA ARG A 155 -18.66 -8.20 16.89
C ARG A 155 -18.96 -6.76 17.29
N PRO A 156 -17.95 -5.95 17.64
CA PRO A 156 -18.15 -4.52 17.88
C PRO A 156 -18.81 -3.85 16.68
N MET A 157 -19.82 -3.03 16.94
CA MET A 157 -20.48 -2.20 15.91
C MET A 157 -19.81 -0.82 15.87
N ARG A 158 -19.45 -0.36 14.68
CA ARG A 158 -18.82 0.93 14.43
C ARG A 158 -19.84 1.87 13.78
N SER A 159 -19.84 3.14 14.17
CA SER A 159 -20.67 4.20 13.57
C SER A 159 -19.80 5.41 13.29
N GLN A 160 -19.51 5.63 12.00
CA GLN A 160 -18.60 6.68 11.52
C GLN A 160 -17.26 6.71 12.27
N THR A 161 -16.81 5.54 12.73
CA THR A 161 -15.64 5.42 13.60
C THR A 161 -14.38 5.63 12.79
N LEU A 162 -13.55 6.61 13.18
CA LEU A 162 -12.25 6.84 12.60
C LEU A 162 -11.29 5.71 12.99
N LEU A 163 -10.70 5.06 11.99
CA LEU A 163 -9.75 3.98 12.16
C LEU A 163 -8.31 4.48 12.24
N PHE A 164 -7.47 3.76 12.97
CA PHE A 164 -6.03 3.95 12.91
C PHE A 164 -5.52 3.66 11.49
N SER A 165 -4.74 4.57 10.92
CA SER A 165 -4.27 4.55 9.53
C SER A 165 -2.99 5.38 9.37
N MET A 166 -2.32 5.26 8.22
CA MET A 166 -1.18 6.12 7.86
C MET A 166 -1.62 7.58 7.72
N SER A 167 -0.73 8.55 7.95
CA SER A 167 -1.11 9.97 8.04
C SER A 167 -1.62 10.60 6.73
N ASN A 168 -1.39 9.97 5.59
CA ASN A 168 -1.77 10.50 4.28
C ASN A 168 -3.25 10.25 3.91
N PHE A 169 -3.97 9.45 4.69
CA PHE A 169 -5.41 9.23 4.50
C PHE A 169 -6.11 8.95 5.84
N GLU A 170 -7.42 9.10 5.85
CA GLU A 170 -8.28 8.68 6.96
C GLU A 170 -9.31 7.68 6.44
N ILE A 171 -9.65 6.67 7.24
CA ILE A 171 -10.79 5.78 6.98
C ILE A 171 -11.79 5.89 8.12
N ARG A 172 -13.03 6.26 7.80
CA ARG A 172 -14.18 6.13 8.70
C ARG A 172 -15.03 4.94 8.29
N VAL A 173 -15.49 4.17 9.28
CA VAL A 173 -16.27 2.95 9.04
C VAL A 173 -17.59 2.97 9.81
N THR A 174 -18.65 2.52 9.14
CA THR A 174 -19.92 2.14 9.75
C THR A 174 -20.19 0.67 9.42
N GLY A 175 -20.50 -0.14 10.43
CA GLY A 175 -20.73 -1.58 10.27
C GLY A 175 -20.06 -2.40 11.38
N ALA A 176 -20.29 -3.71 11.35
CA ALA A 176 -19.64 -4.63 12.28
C ALA A 176 -18.13 -4.73 11.98
N GLU A 177 -17.31 -4.90 13.01
CA GLU A 177 -15.86 -5.04 12.84
C GLU A 177 -15.50 -6.19 11.88
N THR A 178 -14.73 -5.86 10.85
CA THR A 178 -14.14 -6.82 9.92
C THR A 178 -12.76 -7.25 10.39
N ASN A 179 -12.35 -8.46 10.03
CA ASN A 179 -11.08 -9.04 10.41
C ASN A 179 -10.28 -9.59 9.22
N VAL A 180 -9.11 -10.17 9.50
CA VAL A 180 -8.22 -10.75 8.47
C VAL A 180 -8.91 -11.79 7.58
N PHE A 181 -9.88 -12.56 8.10
CA PHE A 181 -10.66 -13.49 7.29
C PHE A 181 -11.62 -12.77 6.35
N ASP A 182 -12.26 -11.70 6.83
CA ASP A 182 -13.08 -10.85 5.95
C ASP A 182 -12.23 -10.20 4.84
N ALA A 183 -10.97 -9.87 5.12
CA ALA A 183 -10.01 -9.41 4.10
C ALA A 183 -9.66 -10.49 3.07
N GLU A 184 -9.50 -11.75 3.49
CA GLU A 184 -9.23 -12.90 2.61
C GLU A 184 -10.41 -13.13 1.65
N VAL A 185 -11.64 -13.14 2.18
CA VAL A 185 -12.87 -13.24 1.40
C VAL A 185 -12.94 -12.08 0.40
N HIS A 186 -12.75 -10.84 0.85
CA HIS A 186 -12.78 -9.67 -0.04
C HIS A 186 -11.73 -9.75 -1.15
N ALA A 187 -10.49 -10.13 -0.83
CA ALA A 187 -9.42 -10.28 -1.81
C ALA A 187 -9.73 -11.38 -2.85
N GLN A 188 -10.39 -12.46 -2.45
CA GLN A 188 -10.85 -13.50 -3.36
C GLN A 188 -11.99 -13.02 -4.27
N ILE A 189 -12.95 -12.26 -3.73
CA ILE A 189 -14.01 -11.62 -4.53
C ILE A 189 -13.41 -10.65 -5.57
N LEU A 190 -12.45 -9.81 -5.18
CA LEU A 190 -11.73 -8.95 -6.12
C LEU A 190 -10.98 -9.78 -7.17
N HIS A 191 -10.40 -10.91 -6.77
CA HIS A 191 -9.72 -11.82 -7.69
C HIS A 191 -10.67 -12.42 -8.73
N TYR A 192 -11.90 -12.80 -8.37
CA TYR A 192 -12.91 -13.23 -9.34
C TYR A 192 -13.28 -12.12 -10.33
N ALA A 193 -13.34 -10.87 -9.87
CA ALA A 193 -13.66 -9.72 -10.71
C ALA A 193 -12.49 -9.24 -11.59
N ARG A 194 -11.24 -9.69 -11.34
CA ARG A 194 -10.01 -9.09 -11.88
C ARG A 194 -9.86 -9.02 -13.41
N ASN A 195 -10.68 -9.77 -14.16
CA ASN A 195 -10.65 -9.82 -15.63
C ASN A 195 -11.97 -9.29 -16.23
N GLN A 196 -12.83 -8.71 -15.42
CA GLN A 196 -14.15 -8.22 -15.83
C GLN A 196 -14.18 -6.69 -15.78
N PRO A 197 -15.00 -6.02 -16.60
CA PRO A 197 -15.25 -4.60 -16.42
C PRO A 197 -15.74 -4.25 -15.00
N PHE A 198 -15.40 -3.10 -14.45
CA PHE A 198 -15.93 -2.72 -13.13
C PHE A 198 -17.43 -2.39 -13.17
N GLY A 199 -18.13 -2.64 -12.06
CA GLY A 199 -19.60 -2.65 -12.03
C GLY A 199 -20.21 -3.93 -12.60
N THR A 200 -19.38 -4.90 -13.02
CA THR A 200 -19.87 -6.22 -13.39
C THR A 200 -20.15 -7.09 -12.18
N THR A 201 -21.02 -8.04 -12.45
CA THR A 201 -21.41 -9.07 -11.52
C THR A 201 -20.48 -10.28 -11.66
N ILE A 202 -20.02 -10.80 -10.52
CA ILE A 202 -19.38 -12.11 -10.45
C ILE A 202 -20.35 -13.16 -9.93
N TRP A 203 -20.19 -14.38 -10.43
CA TRP A 203 -21.00 -15.54 -10.06
C TRP A 203 -20.12 -16.65 -9.53
N PHE A 204 -20.52 -17.26 -8.42
CA PHE A 204 -19.84 -18.41 -7.80
C PHE A 204 -20.79 -19.15 -6.86
N SER A 205 -20.42 -20.33 -6.38
CA SER A 205 -21.06 -20.99 -5.23
C SER A 205 -20.24 -20.79 -3.95
N LEU A 206 -20.86 -20.85 -2.76
CA LEU A 206 -20.09 -20.75 -1.51
C LEU A 206 -19.09 -21.90 -1.35
N ARG A 207 -19.36 -23.08 -1.95
CA ARG A 207 -18.43 -24.21 -1.96
C ARG A 207 -17.18 -23.92 -2.78
N GLU A 208 -17.34 -23.30 -3.96
CA GLU A 208 -16.21 -22.83 -4.77
C GLU A 208 -15.40 -21.80 -3.98
N LEU A 209 -16.06 -20.81 -3.37
CA LEU A 209 -15.37 -19.79 -2.57
C LEU A 209 -14.65 -20.40 -1.35
N CYS A 210 -15.22 -21.38 -0.66
CA CYS A 210 -14.52 -22.10 0.41
C CYS A 210 -13.27 -22.81 -0.12
N THR A 211 -13.38 -23.51 -1.24
CA THR A 211 -12.27 -24.24 -1.88
C THR A 211 -11.15 -23.27 -2.27
N ASP A 212 -11.49 -22.15 -2.87
CA ASP A 212 -10.52 -21.13 -3.30
C ASP A 212 -9.86 -20.39 -2.12
N LEU A 213 -10.53 -20.34 -0.97
CA LEU A 213 -9.98 -19.83 0.29
C LEU A 213 -9.20 -20.89 1.08
N ASP A 214 -9.01 -22.10 0.53
CA ASP A 214 -8.35 -23.23 1.19
C ASP A 214 -9.05 -23.64 2.50
N LEU A 215 -10.39 -23.61 2.49
CA LEU A 215 -11.24 -24.05 3.59
C LEU A 215 -11.90 -25.40 3.26
N SER A 216 -12.24 -26.15 4.30
CA SER A 216 -13.15 -27.29 4.15
C SER A 216 -14.51 -26.83 3.57
N THR A 217 -15.21 -27.71 2.86
CA THR A 217 -16.59 -27.45 2.37
C THR A 217 -17.66 -27.89 3.38
N SER A 218 -17.33 -27.85 4.67
CA SER A 218 -18.25 -28.14 5.78
C SER A 218 -19.32 -27.05 5.93
N GLY A 219 -20.45 -27.39 6.56
CA GLY A 219 -21.53 -26.43 6.83
C GLY A 219 -21.05 -25.22 7.64
N GLU A 220 -20.15 -25.43 8.61
CA GLU A 220 -19.54 -24.35 9.39
C GLU A 220 -18.69 -23.41 8.52
N SER A 221 -17.86 -23.94 7.62
CA SER A 221 -17.03 -23.11 6.74
C SER A 221 -17.88 -22.31 5.75
N ILE A 222 -18.89 -22.96 5.17
CA ILE A 222 -19.87 -22.31 4.27
C ILE A 222 -20.59 -21.17 5.00
N GLN A 223 -21.08 -21.43 6.22
CA GLN A 223 -21.75 -20.43 7.03
C GLN A 223 -20.82 -19.26 7.39
N ARG A 224 -19.55 -19.54 7.71
CA ARG A 224 -18.55 -18.52 8.01
C ARG A 224 -18.27 -17.61 6.81
N VAL A 225 -18.16 -18.17 5.61
CA VAL A 225 -17.98 -17.39 4.37
C VAL A 225 -19.22 -16.55 4.08
N ARG A 226 -20.42 -17.13 4.23
CA ARG A 226 -21.70 -16.43 4.08
C ARG A 226 -21.77 -15.21 4.98
N GLU A 227 -21.50 -15.38 6.27
CA GLU A 227 -21.49 -14.28 7.25
C GLU A 227 -20.46 -13.21 6.92
N SER A 228 -19.32 -13.58 6.35
CA SER A 228 -18.31 -12.63 5.88
C SER A 228 -18.82 -11.80 4.70
N LEU A 229 -19.49 -12.41 3.71
CA LEU A 229 -20.11 -11.69 2.59
C LEU A 229 -21.15 -10.67 3.05
N HIS A 230 -22.03 -11.07 3.98
CA HIS A 230 -22.98 -10.14 4.61
C HIS A 230 -22.25 -8.98 5.29
N ARG A 231 -21.21 -9.27 6.07
CA ARG A 231 -20.45 -8.23 6.78
C ARG A 231 -19.73 -7.27 5.84
N LEU A 232 -19.13 -7.78 4.77
CA LEU A 232 -18.47 -6.97 3.75
C LEU A 232 -19.46 -6.06 3.03
N HIS A 233 -20.66 -6.56 2.73
CA HIS A 233 -21.75 -5.76 2.17
C HIS A 233 -22.22 -4.68 3.15
N ASP A 234 -22.45 -5.02 4.41
CA ASP A 234 -23.00 -4.09 5.41
C ASP A 234 -21.97 -3.08 5.92
N THR A 235 -20.68 -3.27 5.60
CA THR A 235 -19.60 -2.37 6.01
C THR A 235 -19.43 -1.24 5.01
N ARG A 236 -19.83 -0.03 5.42
CA ARG A 236 -19.60 1.21 4.68
C ARG A 236 -18.27 1.84 5.12
N ILE A 237 -17.49 2.26 4.15
CA ILE A 237 -16.25 3.01 4.33
C ILE A 237 -16.36 4.42 3.73
N VAL A 238 -15.61 5.34 4.33
CA VAL A 238 -15.30 6.66 3.76
C VAL A 238 -13.79 6.85 3.89
N ILE A 239 -13.10 6.90 2.76
CA ILE A 239 -11.66 7.18 2.70
C ILE A 239 -11.50 8.64 2.29
N SER A 240 -10.86 9.45 3.13
CA SER A 240 -10.59 10.86 2.80
C SER A 240 -9.10 11.16 2.78
N ARG A 241 -8.69 12.01 1.85
CA ARG A 241 -7.30 12.49 1.71
C ARG A 241 -7.31 14.01 1.73
N LYS A 242 -6.33 14.59 2.43
CA LYS A 242 -6.14 16.04 2.50
C LYS A 242 -4.89 16.40 1.69
N GLY A 243 -5.09 17.02 0.54
CA GLY A 243 -4.02 17.65 -0.23
C GLY A 243 -3.71 19.05 0.30
N ALA A 244 -2.79 19.76 -0.36
CA ALA A 244 -2.46 21.14 -0.04
C ALA A 244 -3.68 22.07 -0.19
N ASP A 245 -4.43 21.91 -1.30
CA ASP A 245 -5.51 22.83 -1.69
C ASP A 245 -6.90 22.17 -1.75
N GLU A 246 -6.99 20.84 -1.67
CA GLU A 246 -8.26 20.12 -1.78
C GLU A 246 -8.40 18.98 -0.76
N LYS A 247 -9.64 18.70 -0.38
CA LYS A 247 -10.04 17.52 0.38
C LYS A 247 -10.89 16.64 -0.52
N THR A 248 -10.44 15.41 -0.75
CA THR A 248 -11.18 14.41 -1.53
C THR A 248 -11.67 13.29 -0.61
N ALA A 249 -12.80 12.69 -0.96
CA ALA A 249 -13.33 11.54 -0.25
C ALA A 249 -14.02 10.56 -1.21
N ILE A 250 -13.78 9.28 -0.96
CA ILE A 250 -14.43 8.16 -1.65
C ILE A 250 -15.29 7.45 -0.61
N SER A 251 -16.55 7.17 -0.92
CA SER A 251 -17.45 6.44 -0.03
C SER A 251 -18.14 5.29 -0.76
N GLY A 252 -18.28 4.17 -0.06
CA GLY A 252 -18.97 3.00 -0.56
C GLY A 252 -18.90 1.84 0.43
N ASN A 253 -19.40 0.68 0.02
CA ASN A 253 -19.34 -0.58 0.77
C ASN A 253 -18.15 -1.42 0.30
N LEU A 254 -17.64 -2.34 1.12
CA LEU A 254 -16.55 -3.25 0.68
C LEU A 254 -17.03 -4.18 -0.44
N ILE A 255 -18.29 -4.59 -0.39
CA ILE A 255 -19.02 -5.21 -1.51
C ILE A 255 -20.29 -4.41 -1.74
N ALA A 256 -20.60 -4.03 -2.97
CA ALA A 256 -21.71 -3.12 -3.25
C ALA A 256 -23.07 -3.78 -3.09
N SER A 257 -23.22 -4.99 -3.63
CA SER A 257 -24.46 -5.75 -3.53
C SER A 257 -24.17 -7.25 -3.67
N PHE A 258 -25.08 -8.08 -3.18
CA PHE A 258 -25.12 -9.48 -3.56
C PHE A 258 -26.57 -10.01 -3.59
N SER A 259 -26.79 -11.08 -4.34
CA SER A 259 -28.01 -11.88 -4.29
C SER A 259 -27.66 -13.35 -4.46
N TYR A 260 -28.54 -14.25 -4.04
CA TYR A 260 -28.31 -15.67 -4.25
C TYR A 260 -29.61 -16.38 -4.62
N LYS A 261 -29.45 -17.47 -5.38
CA LYS A 261 -30.52 -18.42 -5.67
C LYS A 261 -30.09 -19.77 -5.14
N GLU A 262 -30.87 -20.28 -4.20
CA GLU A 262 -30.69 -21.61 -3.65
C GLU A 262 -31.80 -22.53 -4.18
N THR A 263 -31.39 -23.67 -4.71
CA THR A 263 -32.25 -24.74 -5.18
C THR A 263 -31.85 -26.01 -4.44
N LYS A 264 -32.64 -27.09 -4.56
CA LYS A 264 -32.29 -28.38 -3.95
C LYS A 264 -30.92 -28.90 -4.38
N ASP A 265 -30.51 -28.60 -5.62
CA ASP A 265 -29.31 -29.17 -6.24
C ASP A 265 -28.15 -28.17 -6.37
N ALA A 266 -28.41 -26.86 -6.29
CA ALA A 266 -27.40 -25.83 -6.50
C ALA A 266 -27.67 -24.54 -5.71
N GLU A 267 -26.60 -23.96 -5.17
CA GLU A 267 -26.56 -22.61 -4.61
C GLU A 267 -25.68 -21.73 -5.50
N ARG A 268 -26.22 -20.61 -5.99
CA ARG A 268 -25.49 -19.67 -6.83
C ARG A 268 -25.58 -18.25 -6.27
N TRP A 269 -24.42 -17.68 -5.99
CA TRP A 269 -24.26 -16.31 -5.50
C TRP A 269 -23.87 -15.38 -6.64
N ARG A 270 -24.43 -14.18 -6.57
CA ARG A 270 -24.20 -13.04 -7.43
C ARG A 270 -23.61 -11.94 -6.57
N VAL A 271 -22.42 -11.44 -6.87
CA VAL A 271 -21.80 -10.33 -6.11
C VAL A 271 -21.40 -9.21 -7.06
N GLU A 272 -21.54 -7.96 -6.59
CA GLU A 272 -21.15 -6.75 -7.32
C GLU A 272 -20.10 -5.96 -6.54
N ILE A 273 -19.04 -5.53 -7.23
CA ILE A 273 -18.04 -4.61 -6.69
C ILE A 273 -18.42 -3.18 -7.09
N GLY A 274 -18.48 -2.29 -6.10
CA GLY A 274 -18.85 -0.89 -6.34
C GLY A 274 -17.84 -0.17 -7.21
N THR A 275 -18.32 0.72 -8.08
CA THR A 275 -17.47 1.52 -8.98
C THR A 275 -16.45 2.38 -8.24
N HIS A 276 -16.73 2.81 -7.02
CA HIS A 276 -15.77 3.52 -6.17
C HIS A 276 -14.45 2.76 -5.92
N MET A 277 -14.46 1.42 -6.07
CA MET A 277 -13.27 0.59 -5.94
C MET A 277 -12.29 0.75 -7.12
N LEU A 278 -12.74 1.25 -8.27
CA LEU A 278 -11.90 1.59 -9.43
C LEU A 278 -10.73 2.49 -9.03
N GLU A 279 -11.02 3.53 -8.28
CA GLU A 279 -10.04 4.53 -7.84
C GLU A 279 -9.03 3.95 -6.84
N LEU A 280 -9.39 2.86 -6.17
CA LEU A 280 -8.57 2.21 -5.13
C LEU A 280 -7.75 1.02 -5.66
N LEU A 281 -8.12 0.47 -6.81
CA LEU A 281 -7.49 -0.68 -7.45
C LEU A 281 -6.79 -0.35 -8.77
N GLY A 282 -6.71 0.93 -9.13
CA GLY A 282 -6.03 1.38 -10.33
C GLY A 282 -4.55 0.93 -10.40
N PRO A 283 -3.94 1.00 -11.60
CA PRO A 283 -2.51 0.74 -11.77
C PRO A 283 -1.66 1.57 -10.80
N GLY A 284 -0.71 0.93 -10.12
CA GLY A 284 0.22 1.58 -9.20
C GLY A 284 -0.30 1.93 -7.80
N VAL A 285 -1.62 1.82 -7.53
CA VAL A 285 -2.19 2.12 -6.20
C VAL A 285 -2.59 0.88 -5.40
N GLN A 286 -2.85 -0.23 -6.08
CA GLN A 286 -3.10 -1.51 -5.43
C GLN A 286 -1.84 -2.14 -4.84
N THR A 287 -2.01 -2.92 -3.78
CA THR A 287 -0.99 -3.82 -3.25
C THR A 287 -1.25 -5.24 -3.71
N ARG A 288 -0.22 -5.93 -4.22
CA ARG A 288 -0.27 -7.34 -4.59
C ARG A 288 0.54 -8.18 -3.62
N TYR A 289 0.15 -9.42 -3.42
CA TYR A 289 0.89 -10.41 -2.62
C TYR A 289 0.67 -11.82 -3.17
N LEU A 290 1.65 -12.71 -2.96
CA LEU A 290 1.56 -14.12 -3.36
C LEU A 290 0.57 -14.86 -2.47
N LEU A 291 -0.38 -15.54 -3.10
CA LEU A 291 -1.38 -16.34 -2.41
C LEU A 291 -0.75 -17.51 -1.66
N GLU A 292 0.26 -18.15 -2.25
CA GLU A 292 0.97 -19.29 -1.63
C GLU A 292 1.63 -18.89 -0.30
N MET A 293 2.31 -17.73 -0.27
CA MET A 293 2.89 -17.20 0.96
C MET A 293 1.80 -16.94 2.01
N ASP A 294 0.68 -16.31 1.64
CA ASP A 294 -0.43 -16.02 2.57
C ASP A 294 -1.05 -17.31 3.16
N ARG A 295 -1.22 -18.34 2.34
CA ARG A 295 -1.74 -19.66 2.76
C ARG A 295 -0.79 -20.41 3.71
N ALA A 296 0.51 -20.25 3.54
CA ALA A 296 1.51 -20.88 4.41
C ALA A 296 1.54 -20.28 5.84
N LEU A 297 1.01 -19.07 6.03
CA LEU A 297 0.95 -18.40 7.33
C LEU A 297 -0.19 -18.95 8.18
N LYS A 298 0.07 -19.17 9.48
CA LYS A 298 -0.88 -19.78 10.43
C LYS A 298 -1.61 -18.72 11.25
N SER A 299 -0.91 -17.67 11.67
CA SER A 299 -1.49 -16.63 12.50
C SER A 299 -2.13 -15.50 11.68
N SER A 300 -3.20 -14.92 12.23
CA SER A 300 -3.86 -13.77 11.59
C SER A 300 -2.94 -12.54 11.59
N LEU A 301 -2.07 -12.41 12.59
CA LEU A 301 -1.08 -11.35 12.64
C LEU A 301 -0.03 -11.52 11.53
N ALA A 302 0.45 -12.73 11.27
CA ALA A 302 1.37 -12.96 10.16
C ALA A 302 0.72 -12.58 8.82
N ARG A 303 -0.51 -13.03 8.54
CA ARG A 303 -1.21 -12.66 7.31
C ARG A 303 -1.45 -11.16 7.17
N TYR A 304 -1.78 -10.49 8.28
CA TYR A 304 -1.86 -9.03 8.30
C TYR A 304 -0.51 -8.40 7.92
N LEU A 305 0.58 -8.83 8.55
CA LEU A 305 1.92 -8.28 8.31
C LEU A 305 2.42 -8.54 6.89
N LEU A 306 2.15 -9.72 6.31
CA LEU A 306 2.47 -10.01 4.91
C LEU A 306 1.87 -8.93 3.98
N ARG A 307 0.58 -8.65 4.15
CA ARG A 307 -0.15 -7.68 3.32
C ARG A 307 0.31 -6.24 3.61
N PHE A 308 0.53 -5.91 4.89
CA PHE A 308 1.06 -4.61 5.32
C PHE A 308 2.43 -4.33 4.68
N TYR A 309 3.39 -5.25 4.81
CA TYR A 309 4.74 -5.07 4.24
C TYR A 309 4.78 -5.19 2.71
N SER A 310 3.88 -5.98 2.12
CA SER A 310 3.70 -6.02 0.66
C SER A 310 3.27 -4.67 0.09
N SER A 311 2.56 -3.85 0.88
CA SER A 311 2.20 -2.50 0.45
C SER A 311 3.40 -1.56 0.41
N HIS A 312 4.51 -1.85 1.10
CA HIS A 312 5.68 -0.97 1.15
C HIS A 312 6.67 -1.33 0.03
N THR A 313 6.98 -0.40 -0.86
CA THR A 313 7.65 -0.70 -2.14
C THR A 313 9.17 -0.84 -2.06
N LYS A 314 9.87 -0.08 -1.20
CA LYS A 314 11.35 -0.15 -1.10
C LYS A 314 11.90 -0.06 0.31
N HIS A 315 11.43 0.89 1.12
CA HIS A 315 11.89 1.04 2.49
C HIS A 315 10.74 0.91 3.48
N VAL A 316 10.89 -0.03 4.41
CA VAL A 316 10.03 -0.16 5.58
C VAL A 316 10.73 0.61 6.69
N TYR A 317 10.23 1.81 6.99
CA TYR A 317 10.77 2.58 8.11
C TYR A 317 10.53 1.83 9.42
N PRO A 318 11.41 1.97 10.42
CA PRO A 318 11.21 1.34 11.72
C PRO A 318 9.89 1.80 12.37
N ILE A 319 9.02 0.87 12.74
CA ILE A 319 7.69 1.16 13.32
C ILE A 319 7.67 0.75 14.79
N LYS A 320 7.23 1.62 15.69
CA LYS A 320 7.07 1.25 17.11
C LYS A 320 6.14 0.04 17.26
N VAL A 321 6.44 -0.85 18.20
CA VAL A 321 5.60 -2.04 18.45
C VAL A 321 4.16 -1.64 18.82
N GLU A 322 3.98 -0.59 19.61
CA GLU A 322 2.67 -0.03 19.94
C GLU A 322 1.91 0.51 18.72
N THR A 323 2.62 1.15 17.81
CA THR A 323 2.06 1.66 16.56
C THR A 323 1.60 0.51 15.66
N MET A 324 2.41 -0.54 15.51
CA MET A 324 2.02 -1.74 14.78
C MET A 324 0.81 -2.43 15.41
N ARG A 325 0.74 -2.49 16.75
CA ARG A 325 -0.44 -2.98 17.47
C ARG A 325 -1.70 -2.21 17.07
N SER A 326 -1.59 -0.89 16.97
CA SER A 326 -2.71 -0.02 16.60
C SER A 326 -3.19 -0.26 15.17
N PHE A 327 -2.26 -0.49 14.22
CA PHE A 327 -2.61 -0.91 12.85
C PHE A 327 -3.41 -2.21 12.82
N THR A 328 -3.10 -3.18 13.69
CA THR A 328 -3.81 -4.47 13.70
C THR A 328 -5.20 -4.43 14.35
N GLY A 329 -5.58 -3.33 14.99
CA GLY A 329 -6.87 -3.18 15.69
C GLY A 329 -7.10 -4.19 16.82
N THR A 330 -6.03 -4.79 17.36
CA THR A 330 -6.13 -5.81 18.40
C THR A 330 -6.36 -5.24 19.79
N ASN A 331 -7.08 -6.00 20.61
CA ASN A 331 -7.27 -5.69 22.03
C ASN A 331 -6.22 -6.35 22.95
N MET A 332 -5.28 -7.12 22.41
CA MET A 332 -4.18 -7.72 23.18
C MET A 332 -3.41 -6.66 23.98
N SER A 333 -2.90 -7.01 25.16
CA SER A 333 -1.94 -6.14 25.87
C SER A 333 -0.65 -5.97 25.06
N LEU A 334 0.13 -4.91 25.30
CA LEU A 334 1.39 -4.69 24.58
C LEU A 334 2.38 -5.85 24.76
N ARG A 335 2.39 -6.47 25.95
CA ARG A 335 3.22 -7.66 26.25
C ARG A 335 2.81 -8.87 25.42
N GLU A 336 1.51 -9.17 25.37
CA GLU A 336 0.97 -10.29 24.57
C GLU A 336 1.19 -10.05 23.09
N PHE A 337 0.93 -8.81 22.63
CA PHE A 337 1.14 -8.42 21.25
C PHE A 337 2.60 -8.56 20.85
N ARG A 338 3.57 -8.13 21.67
CA ARG A 338 5.00 -8.29 21.38
C ARG A 338 5.38 -9.75 21.19
N ARG A 339 4.84 -10.66 22.01
CA ARG A 339 5.05 -12.10 21.86
C ARG A 339 4.46 -12.63 20.56
N ALA A 340 3.21 -12.28 20.26
CA ALA A 340 2.53 -12.68 19.03
C ALA A 340 3.24 -12.13 17.78
N LEU A 341 3.73 -10.89 17.85
CA LEU A 341 4.45 -10.20 16.79
C LEU A 341 5.75 -10.91 16.44
N LYS A 342 6.57 -11.28 17.44
CA LYS A 342 7.81 -12.05 17.19
C LYS A 342 7.52 -13.37 16.49
N ASN A 343 6.48 -14.09 16.92
CA ASN A 343 6.06 -15.33 16.27
C ASN A 343 5.61 -15.10 14.83
N ALA A 344 4.81 -14.05 14.59
CA ALA A 344 4.33 -13.71 13.26
C ALA A 344 5.48 -13.29 12.32
N LEU A 345 6.46 -12.53 12.80
CA LEU A 345 7.65 -12.17 12.02
C LEU A 345 8.51 -13.39 11.68
N ASN A 346 8.62 -14.37 12.59
CA ASN A 346 9.26 -15.66 12.30
C ASN A 346 8.48 -16.47 11.24
N GLU A 347 7.14 -16.41 11.24
CA GLU A 347 6.33 -17.02 10.17
C GLU A 347 6.62 -16.34 8.81
N LEU A 348 6.73 -15.00 8.78
CA LEU A 348 7.10 -14.26 7.55
C LEU A 348 8.49 -14.64 7.04
N LEU A 349 9.45 -14.78 7.94
CA LEU A 349 10.82 -15.23 7.61
C LEU A 349 10.78 -16.64 7.00
N ALA A 350 10.02 -17.56 7.61
CA ALA A 350 9.92 -18.95 7.16
C ALA A 350 9.32 -19.10 5.75
N VAL A 351 8.48 -18.16 5.30
CA VAL A 351 7.90 -18.15 3.96
C VAL A 351 8.64 -17.21 2.99
N ASN A 352 9.81 -16.69 3.39
CA ASN A 352 10.62 -15.74 2.61
C ASN A 352 9.87 -14.45 2.22
N ALA A 353 8.88 -14.02 3.01
CA ALA A 353 8.20 -12.74 2.81
C ALA A 353 9.07 -11.56 3.24
N ILE A 354 10.03 -11.81 4.13
CA ILE A 354 11.03 -10.87 4.64
C ILE A 354 12.38 -11.59 4.71
N SER A 355 13.48 -10.85 4.60
CA SER A 355 14.84 -11.40 4.71
C SER A 355 15.37 -11.36 6.13
N SER A 356 14.96 -10.37 6.93
CA SER A 356 15.35 -10.25 8.33
C SER A 356 14.35 -9.39 9.12
N TRP A 357 14.36 -9.53 10.44
CA TRP A 357 13.65 -8.62 11.33
C TRP A 357 14.39 -8.47 12.66
N GLU A 358 14.29 -7.29 13.25
CA GLU A 358 14.76 -7.01 14.59
C GLU A 358 13.80 -6.07 15.33
N ILE A 359 13.86 -6.10 16.66
CA ILE A 359 13.18 -5.11 17.51
C ILE A 359 14.24 -4.43 18.35
N GLU A 360 14.60 -3.20 17.98
CA GLU A 360 15.57 -2.34 18.66
C GLU A 360 14.87 -1.05 19.12
N ASP A 361 15.11 -0.60 20.35
CA ASP A 361 14.48 0.60 20.93
C ASP A 361 12.95 0.65 20.76
N ASP A 362 12.32 -0.50 20.94
CA ASP A 362 10.88 -0.72 20.73
C ASP A 362 10.36 -0.46 19.31
N LYS A 363 11.25 -0.39 18.33
CA LYS A 363 10.93 -0.25 16.91
C LYS A 363 11.20 -1.56 16.18
N ILE A 364 10.22 -1.99 15.40
CA ILE A 364 10.30 -3.11 14.50
C ILE A 364 11.02 -2.63 13.25
N LYS A 365 12.14 -3.26 12.94
CA LYS A 365 12.84 -3.12 11.67
C LYS A 365 12.66 -4.42 10.89
N VAL A 366 12.36 -4.28 9.61
CA VAL A 366 12.15 -5.41 8.71
C VAL A 366 12.91 -5.12 7.43
N GLU A 367 13.75 -6.05 7.02
CA GLU A 367 14.31 -6.07 5.69
C GLU A 367 13.51 -7.04 4.85
N LYS A 368 13.28 -6.66 3.60
CA LYS A 368 12.67 -7.53 2.61
C LYS A 368 13.35 -7.27 1.29
N GLU A 369 13.54 -8.34 0.53
CA GLU A 369 13.93 -8.17 -0.86
C GLU A 369 12.86 -7.35 -1.60
N PRO A 370 13.26 -6.44 -2.51
CA PRO A 370 12.32 -5.85 -3.42
C PRO A 370 11.57 -6.99 -4.09
N TYR A 371 10.25 -7.02 -3.92
CA TYR A 371 9.42 -7.97 -4.63
C TYR A 371 9.70 -7.71 -6.11
N LYS A 372 10.43 -8.62 -6.78
CA LYS A 372 10.66 -8.53 -8.22
C LYS A 372 9.26 -8.46 -8.80
N GLN A 373 8.85 -7.29 -9.28
CA GLN A 373 7.58 -7.16 -9.95
C GLN A 373 7.69 -8.08 -11.16
N LEU A 374 7.13 -9.29 -11.04
CA LEU A 374 7.01 -10.23 -12.13
C LEU A 374 6.25 -9.47 -13.21
N THR A 375 7.00 -9.15 -14.27
CA THR A 375 6.62 -8.25 -15.33
C THR A 375 5.47 -8.83 -16.13
#